data_AF-A0A969CYU0-F1
#
_entry.id   AF-A0A969CYU0-F1
#
_cell.length_a   1.000
_cell.length_b   1.000
_cell.length_c   1.000
_cell.angle_alpha   90.00
_cell.angle_beta   90.00
_cell.angle_gamma   90.00
#
_symmetry.space_group_name_H-M   'P 1'
#
loop_
_entity.id
_entity.type
_entity.pdbx_description
1 polymer ?
#
loop_
_entity_poly.entity_id
_entity_poly.type
_entity_poly.pdbx_seq_one_letter_code
_entity_poly.pdbx_strand_id
1 'polypeptide(L)'
;PGHREASTGQAVGARDRHRLSRVVWAGSFWGLLCAFLIGVALYKWGMHVLPYFSHDVDVLKVARDHFLWVAAAPLVAIWCFQLDGIYFGATRGTEIRNGMIIAAVFGLAASLVLPPFLGNNGIWIALYVFYVMRALPLVFWYGRIPRALAR
;
A
#
# COMPACT_ATOMS: atom_id res chain seq x y z
N PRO A 1 -16.71 33.67 -8.31
CA PRO A 1 -16.78 32.25 -7.87
C PRO A 1 -16.34 31.22 -8.95
N GLY A 2 -15.33 31.51 -9.79
CA GLY A 2 -15.01 30.63 -10.94
C GLY A 2 -13.55 30.60 -11.40
N HIS A 3 -12.58 30.98 -10.56
CA HIS A 3 -11.17 31.13 -10.97
C HIS A 3 -10.17 30.27 -10.17
N ARG A 4 -10.63 29.38 -9.28
CA ARG A 4 -9.74 28.49 -8.50
C ARG A 4 -9.75 27.03 -8.95
N GLU A 5 -10.63 26.65 -9.86
CA GLU A 5 -10.79 25.26 -10.30
C GLU A 5 -9.95 24.94 -11.55
N ALA A 6 -9.44 25.95 -12.25
CA ALA A 6 -8.55 25.75 -13.40
C ALA A 6 -7.09 25.46 -13.00
N SER A 7 -6.67 25.85 -11.79
CA SER A 7 -5.29 25.64 -11.32
C SER A 7 -5.02 24.23 -10.76
N THR A 8 -6.06 23.48 -10.42
CA THR A 8 -5.95 22.13 -9.84
C THR A 8 -5.83 21.02 -10.88
N GLY A 9 -6.33 21.23 -12.11
CA GLY A 9 -6.19 20.28 -13.22
C GLY A 9 -4.88 20.40 -14.00
N GLN A 10 -4.28 21.59 -14.06
CA GLN A 10 -3.05 21.82 -14.86
C GLN A 10 -1.76 21.31 -14.20
N ALA A 11 -1.78 20.98 -12.89
CA ALA A 11 -0.66 20.32 -12.22
C ALA A 11 -0.60 18.80 -12.48
N VAL A 12 -1.66 18.22 -13.05
CA VAL A 12 -1.78 16.76 -13.29
C VAL A 12 -1.08 16.32 -14.58
N GLY A 13 -0.75 17.23 -15.50
CA GLY A 13 -0.22 16.88 -16.84
C GLY A 13 1.13 17.46 -17.27
N ALA A 14 1.69 18.49 -16.63
CA ALA A 14 2.68 19.33 -17.32
C ALA A 14 4.15 19.07 -16.93
N ARG A 15 4.81 18.19 -17.70
CA ARG A 15 6.19 18.32 -18.23
C ARG A 15 7.42 18.33 -17.32
N ASP A 16 7.32 18.27 -15.98
CA ASP A 16 8.52 18.30 -15.14
C ASP A 16 8.71 17.01 -14.31
N ARG A 17 9.42 16.04 -14.89
CA ARG A 17 9.76 14.76 -14.22
C ARG A 17 10.45 15.00 -12.87
N HIS A 18 11.22 16.08 -12.73
CA HIS A 18 11.91 16.42 -11.49
C HIS A 18 10.97 16.96 -10.42
N ARG A 19 9.87 17.61 -10.81
CA ARG A 19 8.87 18.14 -9.87
C ARG A 19 7.91 17.04 -9.42
N LEU A 20 7.51 16.15 -10.34
CA LEU A 20 6.72 14.96 -10.01
C LEU A 20 7.51 14.01 -9.07
N SER A 21 8.78 13.73 -9.39
CA SER A 21 9.61 12.87 -8.54
C SER A 21 9.83 13.45 -7.16
N ARG A 22 9.94 14.77 -7.02
CA ARG A 22 10.09 15.45 -5.72
C ARG A 22 8.82 15.41 -4.88
N VAL A 23 7.65 15.59 -5.49
CA VAL A 23 6.36 15.47 -4.79
C VAL A 23 6.10 14.02 -4.37
N VAL A 24 6.42 13.06 -5.25
CA VAL A 24 6.34 11.63 -4.92
C VAL A 24 7.33 11.28 -3.81
N TRP A 25 8.57 11.76 -3.85
CA TRP A 25 9.55 11.53 -2.78
C TRP A 25 9.12 12.15 -1.45
N ALA A 26 8.63 13.39 -1.47
CA ALA A 26 8.14 14.04 -0.26
C ALA A 26 6.91 13.30 0.30
N GLY A 27 5.98 12.88 -0.56
CA GLY A 27 4.81 12.08 -0.19
C GLY A 27 5.20 10.72 0.39
N SER A 28 6.15 10.03 -0.24
CA SER A 28 6.70 8.77 0.27
C SER A 28 7.41 8.95 1.60
N PHE A 29 8.18 10.03 1.79
CA PHE A 29 8.87 10.30 3.05
C PHE A 29 7.88 10.58 4.19
N TRP A 30 6.94 11.51 4.00
CA TRP A 30 5.93 11.84 4.99
C TRP A 30 4.99 10.67 5.26
N GLY A 31 4.62 9.96 4.21
CA GLY A 31 3.84 8.75 4.36
C GLY A 31 4.60 7.69 5.14
N LEU A 32 5.86 7.39 4.80
CA LEU A 32 6.65 6.37 5.48
C LEU A 32 6.88 6.75 6.94
N LEU A 33 7.08 8.04 7.22
CA LEU A 33 7.12 8.57 8.58
C LEU A 33 5.80 8.30 9.32
N CYS A 34 4.64 8.61 8.72
CA CYS A 34 3.33 8.32 9.31
C CYS A 34 3.11 6.81 9.51
N ALA A 35 3.44 5.98 8.52
CA ALA A 35 3.32 4.52 8.60
C ALA A 35 4.23 3.94 9.69
N PHE A 36 5.44 4.49 9.84
CA PHE A 36 6.36 4.12 10.91
C PHE A 36 5.82 4.55 12.28
N LEU A 37 5.33 5.78 12.42
CA LEU A 37 4.72 6.26 13.66
C LEU A 37 3.51 5.41 14.05
N ILE A 38 2.65 5.05 13.09
CA ILE A 38 1.50 4.17 13.31
C ILE A 38 1.98 2.76 13.71
N GLY A 39 2.98 2.21 13.03
CA GLY A 39 3.55 0.90 13.37
C GLY A 39 4.13 0.86 14.79
N VAL A 40 4.88 1.90 15.20
CA VAL A 40 5.41 2.03 16.56
C VAL A 40 4.30 2.23 17.59
N ALA A 41 3.31 3.06 17.27
CA ALA A 41 2.15 3.30 18.14
C ALA A 41 1.35 2.00 18.34
N LEU A 42 1.11 1.24 17.28
CA LEU A 42 0.47 -0.08 17.36
C LEU A 42 1.33 -1.04 18.18
N TYR A 43 2.63 -1.12 17.94
CA TYR A 43 3.50 -2.02 18.70
C TYR A 43 3.51 -1.71 20.20
N LYS A 44 3.54 -0.42 20.59
CA LYS A 44 3.55 -0.01 21.99
C LYS A 44 2.19 -0.07 22.67
N TRP A 45 1.13 0.40 22.01
CA TRP A 45 -0.21 0.52 22.62
C TRP A 45 -1.16 -0.60 22.23
N GLY A 46 -1.03 -1.19 21.06
CA GLY A 46 -1.98 -2.15 20.53
C GLY A 46 -2.14 -3.40 21.40
N MET A 47 -1.08 -3.85 22.08
CA MET A 47 -1.17 -4.93 23.07
C MET A 47 -2.08 -4.58 24.27
N HIS A 48 -2.17 -3.30 24.65
CA HIS A 48 -3.07 -2.83 25.70
C HIS A 48 -4.52 -2.66 25.21
N VAL A 49 -4.72 -2.49 23.90
CA VAL A 49 -6.06 -2.33 23.32
C VAL A 49 -6.70 -3.70 23.00
N LEU A 50 -5.90 -4.74 22.77
CA LEU A 50 -6.35 -6.10 22.46
C LEU A 50 -7.48 -6.64 23.37
N PRO A 51 -7.41 -6.52 24.71
CA PRO A 51 -8.44 -7.02 25.62
C PRO A 51 -9.81 -6.34 25.48
N TYR A 52 -9.88 -5.16 24.85
CA TYR A 52 -11.16 -4.49 24.58
C TYR A 52 -11.89 -5.07 23.35
N PHE A 53 -11.17 -5.73 22.46
CA PHE A 53 -11.75 -6.34 21.25
C PHE A 53 -12.26 -7.76 21.50
N SER A 54 -11.61 -8.52 22.37
CA SER A 54 -12.01 -9.89 22.69
C SER A 54 -11.62 -10.24 24.11
N HIS A 55 -12.52 -10.94 24.81
CA HIS A 55 -12.28 -11.50 26.14
C HIS A 55 -11.77 -12.95 26.08
N ASP A 56 -11.70 -13.55 24.89
CA ASP A 56 -11.22 -14.92 24.71
C ASP A 56 -9.69 -14.98 24.82
N VAL A 57 -9.21 -15.78 25.77
CA VAL A 57 -7.79 -15.90 26.11
C VAL A 57 -6.97 -16.52 24.99
N ASP A 58 -7.56 -17.45 24.23
CA ASP A 58 -6.87 -18.13 23.12
C ASP A 58 -6.73 -17.20 21.92
N VAL A 59 -7.77 -16.41 21.63
CA VAL A 59 -7.70 -15.37 20.59
C VAL A 59 -6.67 -14.30 20.95
N LEU A 60 -6.61 -13.89 22.23
CA LEU A 60 -5.63 -12.90 22.70
C LEU A 60 -4.19 -13.39 22.67
N LYS A 61 -3.94 -14.70 22.85
CA LYS A 61 -2.60 -15.29 22.70
C LYS A 61 -2.17 -15.26 21.24
N VAL A 62 -3.00 -15.76 20.33
CA VAL A 62 -2.71 -15.75 18.89
C VAL A 62 -2.51 -14.32 18.39
N ALA A 63 -3.37 -13.38 18.80
CA ALA A 63 -3.25 -11.99 18.41
C ALA A 63 -1.94 -11.34 18.91
N ARG A 64 -1.45 -11.73 20.09
CA ARG A 64 -0.14 -11.27 20.60
C ARG A 64 1.03 -11.85 19.83
N ASP A 65 1.01 -13.15 19.55
CA ASP A 65 2.11 -13.83 18.84
C ASP A 65 2.28 -13.29 17.41
N HIS A 66 1.18 -12.88 16.77
CA HIS A 66 1.20 -12.32 15.42
C HIS A 66 1.14 -10.79 15.38
N PHE A 67 1.25 -10.12 16.52
CA PHE A 67 1.10 -8.67 16.61
C PHE A 67 2.17 -7.91 15.81
N LEU A 68 3.37 -8.48 15.66
CA LEU A 68 4.43 -7.91 14.84
C LEU A 68 4.02 -7.75 13.37
N TRP A 69 3.24 -8.69 12.83
CA TRP A 69 2.69 -8.60 11.48
C TRP A 69 1.65 -7.47 11.36
N VAL A 70 0.85 -7.24 12.41
CA VAL A 70 -0.10 -6.12 12.44
C VAL A 70 0.65 -4.79 12.43
N ALA A 71 1.70 -4.66 13.25
CA ALA A 71 2.51 -3.45 13.34
C ALA A 71 3.30 -3.16 12.04
N ALA A 72 3.71 -4.19 11.30
CA ALA A 72 4.43 -4.04 10.03
C ALA A 72 3.51 -3.81 8.82
N ALA A 73 2.22 -4.17 8.89
CA ALA A 73 1.25 -3.97 7.81
C ALA A 73 1.20 -2.52 7.25
N PRO A 74 1.14 -1.45 8.06
CA PRO A 74 1.09 -0.08 7.54
C PRO A 74 2.33 0.31 6.72
N LEU A 75 3.51 -0.23 7.06
CA LEU A 75 4.76 0.02 6.33
C LEU A 75 4.77 -0.59 4.92
N VAL A 76 4.05 -1.69 4.72
CA VAL A 76 3.91 -2.33 3.40
C VAL A 76 2.76 -1.68 2.62
N ALA A 77 1.64 -1.42 3.28
CA ALA A 77 0.41 -0.92 2.66
C ALA A 77 0.58 0.47 2.04
N ILE A 78 1.42 1.32 2.62
CA ILE A 78 1.65 2.67 2.11
C ILE A 78 2.13 2.70 0.66
N TRP A 79 2.98 1.77 0.25
CA TRP A 79 3.50 1.71 -1.11
C TRP A 79 2.36 1.49 -2.11
N CYS A 80 1.40 0.63 -1.77
CA CYS A 80 0.21 0.41 -2.59
C CYS A 80 -0.63 1.68 -2.69
N PHE A 81 -0.96 2.31 -1.56
CA PHE A 81 -1.81 3.50 -1.55
C PHE A 81 -1.17 4.69 -2.28
N GLN A 82 0.14 4.89 -2.13
CA GLN A 82 0.86 5.95 -2.80
C GLN A 82 0.87 5.76 -4.32
N LEU A 83 1.16 4.54 -4.79
CA LEU A 83 1.18 4.22 -6.22
C LEU A 83 -0.22 4.27 -6.84
N ASP A 84 -1.22 3.73 -6.14
CA ASP A 84 -2.61 3.80 -6.57
C ASP A 84 -3.03 5.27 -6.73
N GLY A 85 -2.72 6.15 -5.77
CA GLY A 85 -3.01 7.58 -5.86
C GLY A 85 -2.38 8.28 -7.07
N ILE A 86 -1.13 7.95 -7.42
CA ILE A 86 -0.43 8.50 -8.58
C ILE A 86 -1.10 8.07 -9.88
N TYR A 87 -1.43 6.78 -10.01
CA TYR A 87 -2.04 6.24 -11.22
C TYR A 87 -3.51 6.67 -11.38
N PHE A 88 -4.25 6.79 -10.28
CA PHE A 88 -5.60 7.37 -10.27
C PHE A 88 -5.56 8.83 -10.71
N GLY A 89 -4.62 9.62 -10.18
CA GLY A 89 -4.41 11.02 -10.59
C GLY A 89 -4.02 11.16 -12.07
N ALA A 90 -3.23 10.21 -12.60
CA ALA A 90 -2.85 10.15 -14.01
C ALA A 90 -3.93 9.54 -14.93
N THR A 91 -5.13 9.26 -14.42
CA THR A 91 -6.27 8.68 -15.16
C THR A 91 -5.94 7.37 -15.90
N ARG A 92 -4.95 6.62 -15.41
CA ARG A 92 -4.46 5.36 -15.99
C ARG A 92 -5.11 4.14 -15.35
N GLY A 93 -6.42 4.01 -15.57
CA GLY A 93 -7.22 2.91 -15.01
C GLY A 93 -6.83 1.51 -15.53
N THR A 94 -6.32 1.42 -16.76
CA THR A 94 -5.95 0.14 -17.39
C THR A 94 -4.77 -0.52 -16.66
N GLU A 95 -3.76 0.26 -16.31
CA GLU A 95 -2.60 -0.19 -15.55
C GLU A 95 -2.98 -0.61 -14.13
N ILE A 96 -3.82 0.18 -13.44
CA ILE A 96 -4.33 -0.19 -12.11
C ILE A 96 -5.07 -1.54 -12.18
N ARG A 97 -5.96 -1.72 -13.17
CA ARG A 97 -6.71 -2.96 -13.35
C ARG A 97 -5.80 -4.16 -13.58
N ASN A 98 -4.84 -4.04 -14.50
CA ASN A 98 -3.93 -5.14 -14.80
C ASN A 98 -3.03 -5.48 -13.60
N GLY A 99 -2.55 -4.47 -12.88
CA GLY A 99 -1.77 -4.66 -11.65
C GLY A 99 -2.59 -5.36 -10.57
N MET A 100 -3.86 -5.00 -10.41
CA MET A 100 -4.77 -5.64 -9.46
C MET A 100 -5.02 -7.11 -9.80
N ILE A 101 -5.18 -7.46 -11.09
CA ILE A 101 -5.37 -8.85 -11.51
C ILE A 101 -4.13 -9.68 -11.18
N ILE A 102 -2.93 -9.17 -11.49
CA ILE A 102 -1.67 -9.84 -11.13
C ILE A 102 -1.61 -10.05 -9.62
N ALA A 103 -1.85 -8.98 -8.84
CA ALA A 103 -1.85 -9.07 -7.40
C ALA A 103 -2.86 -10.09 -6.86
N ALA A 104 -4.08 -10.12 -7.40
CA ALA A 104 -5.11 -11.06 -6.99
C ALA A 104 -4.70 -12.50 -7.27
N VAL A 105 -4.13 -12.80 -8.44
CA VAL A 105 -3.66 -14.15 -8.78
C VAL A 105 -2.56 -14.61 -7.82
N PHE A 106 -1.53 -13.78 -7.60
CA PHE A 106 -0.42 -14.14 -6.70
C PHE A 106 -0.84 -14.17 -5.24
N GLY A 107 -1.68 -13.23 -4.80
CA GLY A 107 -2.21 -13.19 -3.43
C GLY A 107 -3.11 -14.39 -3.14
N LEU A 108 -3.96 -14.78 -4.08
CA LEU A 108 -4.83 -15.94 -3.94
C LEU A 108 -4.02 -17.24 -3.96
N ALA A 109 -3.07 -17.39 -4.89
CA ALA A 109 -2.14 -18.51 -4.88
C ALA A 109 -1.38 -18.61 -3.55
N ALA A 110 -0.86 -17.50 -3.04
CA ALA A 110 -0.18 -17.48 -1.75
C ALA A 110 -1.12 -17.85 -0.59
N SER A 111 -2.37 -17.37 -0.60
CA SER A 111 -3.36 -17.69 0.44
C SER A 111 -3.80 -19.15 0.44
N LEU A 112 -3.74 -19.84 -0.69
CA LEU A 112 -4.11 -21.25 -0.78
C LEU A 112 -2.93 -22.17 -0.43
N VAL A 113 -1.71 -21.74 -0.75
CA VAL A 113 -0.51 -22.56 -0.58
C VAL A 113 0.13 -22.36 0.80
N LEU A 114 0.27 -21.14 1.30
CA LEU A 114 1.08 -20.87 2.50
C LEU A 114 0.43 -21.29 3.82
N PRO A 115 -0.88 -21.07 4.08
CA PRO A 115 -1.47 -21.41 5.37
C PRO A 115 -1.37 -22.89 5.76
N PRO A 116 -1.51 -23.87 4.84
CA PRO A 116 -1.25 -25.28 5.16
C PRO A 116 0.14 -25.56 5.73
N PHE A 117 1.17 -24.80 5.35
CA PHE A 117 2.56 -25.03 5.80
C PHE A 117 2.98 -24.15 6.98
N LEU A 118 2.46 -22.91 7.06
CA LEU A 118 2.93 -21.87 7.99
C LEU A 118 1.85 -21.41 8.98
N GLY A 119 0.65 -22.01 8.92
CA GLY A 119 -0.49 -21.60 9.73
C GLY A 119 -0.85 -20.13 9.52
N ASN A 120 -1.10 -19.42 10.61
CA ASN A 120 -1.49 -18.01 10.58
C ASN A 120 -0.38 -17.09 10.02
N ASN A 121 0.90 -17.45 10.15
CA ASN A 121 1.99 -16.70 9.49
C ASN A 121 1.84 -16.75 7.96
N GLY A 122 1.36 -17.88 7.42
CA GLY A 122 1.10 -18.01 5.99
C GLY A 122 0.05 -17.05 5.47
N ILE A 123 -0.95 -16.73 6.30
CA ILE A 123 -2.01 -15.76 5.96
C ILE A 123 -1.41 -14.34 5.89
N TRP A 124 -0.60 -13.95 6.87
CA TRP A 124 0.08 -12.65 6.88
C TRP A 124 1.05 -12.49 5.71
N ILE A 125 1.82 -13.53 5.40
CA ILE A 125 2.71 -13.52 4.24
C ILE A 125 1.91 -13.43 2.95
N ALA A 126 0.80 -14.15 2.80
CA ALA A 126 -0.06 -14.04 1.62
C ALA A 126 -0.61 -12.61 1.44
N LEU A 127 -1.01 -11.95 2.54
CA LEU A 127 -1.42 -10.54 2.52
C LEU A 127 -0.29 -9.62 2.05
N TYR A 128 0.93 -9.82 2.54
CA TYR A 128 2.07 -9.01 2.12
C TYR A 128 2.48 -9.28 0.68
N VAL A 129 2.41 -10.54 0.22
CA VAL A 129 2.60 -10.87 -1.19
C VAL A 129 1.59 -10.13 -2.05
N PHE A 130 0.32 -10.08 -1.63
CA PHE A 130 -0.71 -9.31 -2.32
C PHE A 130 -0.35 -7.81 -2.39
N TYR A 131 0.07 -7.20 -1.28
CA TYR A 131 0.49 -5.79 -1.28
C TYR A 131 1.70 -5.53 -2.18
N VAL A 132 2.74 -6.36 -2.07
CA VAL A 132 3.94 -6.23 -2.90
C VAL A 132 3.59 -6.39 -4.38
N MET A 133 2.77 -7.39 -4.73
CA MET A 133 2.36 -7.63 -6.12
C MET A 133 1.40 -6.57 -6.67
N ARG A 134 0.76 -5.74 -5.83
CA ARG A 134 0.10 -4.51 -6.30
C ARG A 134 1.10 -3.44 -6.65
N ALA A 135 2.06 -3.19 -5.75
CA ALA A 135 3.04 -2.12 -5.92
C ALA A 135 4.02 -2.41 -7.06
N LEU A 136 4.48 -3.66 -7.20
CA LEU A 136 5.60 -4.02 -8.06
C LEU A 136 5.32 -3.79 -9.57
N PRO A 137 4.17 -4.19 -10.14
CA PRO A 137 3.81 -3.87 -11.53
C PRO A 137 3.69 -2.36 -11.77
N LEU A 138 3.13 -1.61 -10.81
CA LEU A 138 2.99 -0.16 -10.90
C LEU A 138 4.35 0.53 -10.88
N VAL A 139 5.29 0.10 -10.04
CA VAL A 139 6.68 0.60 -10.05
C VAL A 139 7.37 0.27 -11.37
N PHE A 140 7.19 -0.94 -11.89
CA PHE A 140 7.79 -1.35 -13.16
C PHE A 140 7.22 -0.56 -14.35
N TRP A 141 5.90 -0.32 -14.37
CA TRP A 141 5.24 0.49 -15.40
C TRP A 141 5.41 1.99 -15.20
N TYR A 142 5.87 2.44 -14.03
CA TYR A 142 6.18 3.85 -13.77
C TYR A 142 7.21 4.37 -14.78
N GLY A 143 8.19 3.53 -15.16
CA GLY A 143 9.16 3.83 -16.22
C GLY A 143 8.58 3.90 -17.64
N ARG A 144 7.33 3.43 -17.88
CA ARG A 144 6.61 3.54 -19.16
C ARG A 144 5.72 4.77 -19.27
N ILE A 145 5.48 5.48 -18.17
CA ILE A 145 4.79 6.78 -18.15
C ILE A 145 5.46 7.87 -19.04
N PRO A 146 6.75 7.82 -19.45
CA PRO A 146 7.33 8.93 -20.19
C PRO A 146 7.02 9.06 -21.69
N ARG A 147 6.01 8.39 -22.24
CA ARG A 147 5.73 8.47 -23.70
C ARG A 147 4.30 8.85 -24.10
N ALA A 148 3.34 8.93 -23.18
CA ALA A 148 1.96 9.29 -23.54
C ALA A 148 1.63 10.79 -23.41
N LEU A 149 2.57 11.60 -22.94
CA LEU A 149 2.45 13.07 -22.81
C LEU A 149 3.23 13.84 -23.89
N ALA A 150 3.72 13.13 -24.91
CA ALA A 150 4.41 13.68 -26.08
C ALA A 150 3.50 13.76 -27.32
N ARG A 151 2.18 13.68 -27.14
CA ARG A 151 1.19 13.95 -28.19
C ARG A 151 0.18 14.95 -27.66
#